data_AF-Q6A8A6-F1
#
_entry.id   AF-Q6A8A6-F1
#
_cell.length_a   1.000
_cell.length_b   1.000
_cell.length_c   1.000
_cell.angle_alpha   90.00
_cell.angle_beta   90.00
_cell.angle_gamma   90.00
#
_symmetry.space_group_name_H-M   'P 1'
#
loop_
_entity.id
_entity.type
_entity.pdbx_description
1 polymer ?
#
loop_
_entity_poly.entity_id
_entity_poly.type
_entity_poly.pdbx_seq_one_letter_code
_entity_poly.pdbx_strand_id
1 'polypeptide(L)' 'MVHDGAMYFTDRGIEELEDRRGDEEITFTWLADELRHFVDLNPEFEVPVERLATFLARLDDEDE' A
#
# COMPACT_ATOMS: atom_id res chain seq x y z
N MET A 1 -17.56 21.11 20.77
CA MET A 1 -17.32 20.60 19.40
C MET A 1 -16.02 19.85 19.46
N VAL A 2 -16.08 18.52 19.47
CA VAL A 2 -14.91 17.65 19.48
C VAL A 2 -14.49 17.54 18.02
N HIS A 3 -13.35 18.11 17.63
CA HIS A 3 -12.77 17.78 16.34
C HIS A 3 -11.74 16.68 16.54
N ASP A 4 -12.19 15.52 16.09
CA ASP A 4 -11.57 14.20 16.03
C ASP A 4 -10.12 14.20 15.55
N GLY A 5 -9.31 13.31 16.12
CA GLY A 5 -7.95 13.00 15.66
C GLY A 5 -7.89 12.26 14.31
N ALA A 6 -8.96 12.32 13.51
CA ALA A 6 -9.11 11.63 12.23
C ALA A 6 -8.75 12.49 11.00
N MET A 7 -8.63 13.81 11.14
CA MET A 7 -8.45 14.72 9.98
C MET A 7 -7.00 14.87 9.47
N TYR A 8 -6.00 14.26 10.14
CA TYR A 8 -4.60 14.25 9.67
C TYR A 8 -4.16 12.89 9.10
N PHE A 9 -5.04 11.88 9.13
CA PHE A 9 -4.88 10.59 8.46
C PHE A 9 -5.53 10.62 7.07
N THR A 10 -5.41 11.75 6.37
CA THR A 10 -5.75 11.84 4.96
C THR A 10 -4.85 10.87 4.20
N ASP A 11 -5.31 10.36 3.06
CA ASP A 11 -4.60 9.48 2.13
C ASP A 11 -3.34 10.13 1.52
N ARG A 12 -2.71 11.11 2.19
CA ARG A 12 -1.58 11.91 1.75
C ARG A 12 -0.43 11.08 1.22
N GLY A 13 -0.16 9.91 1.80
CA GLY A 13 0.88 9.01 1.29
C GLY A 13 0.53 8.39 -0.06
N ILE A 14 -0.76 8.10 -0.29
CA ILE A 14 -1.28 7.58 -1.56
C ILE A 14 -1.36 8.71 -2.59
N GLU A 15 -1.87 9.88 -2.21
CA GLU A 15 -1.91 11.08 -3.07
C GLU A 15 -0.51 11.46 -3.56
N GLU A 16 0.49 11.48 -2.67
CA GLU A 16 1.87 11.80 -3.05
C GLU A 16 2.50 10.72 -3.95
N LEU A 17 2.12 9.45 -3.77
CA LEU A 17 2.58 8.37 -4.65
C LEU A 17 1.99 8.53 -6.06
N GLU A 18 0.69 8.81 -6.15
CA GLU A 18 -0.01 9.08 -7.40
C GLU A 18 0.57 10.31 -8.11
N ASP A 19 0.70 11.43 -7.41
CA ASP A 19 1.21 12.69 -7.97
C ASP A 19 2.65 12.57 -8.50
N ARG A 20 3.50 11.76 -7.84
CA ARG A 20 4.92 11.65 -8.21
C ARG A 20 5.21 10.54 -9.20
N ARG A 21 4.46 9.43 -9.15
CA ARG A 21 4.80 8.19 -9.86
C ARG A 21 3.60 7.53 -10.55
N GLY A 22 2.44 8.19 -10.62
CA GLY A 22 1.21 7.61 -11.18
C GLY A 22 1.30 7.22 -12.66
N ASP A 23 2.20 7.84 -13.42
CA ASP A 23 2.45 7.51 -14.83
C ASP A 23 3.44 6.33 -15.02
N GLU A 24 4.00 5.76 -13.94
CA GLU A 24 4.96 4.66 -14.03
C GLU A 24 4.25 3.29 -14.10
N GLU A 25 4.63 2.47 -15.09
CA GLU A 25 4.22 1.06 -15.16
C GLU A 25 5.23 0.17 -14.42
N ILE A 26 4.74 -0.65 -13.49
CA ILE A 26 5.54 -1.59 -12.70
C ILE A 26 4.96 -3.00 -12.78
N THR A 27 5.79 -4.00 -12.48
CA THR A 27 5.31 -5.38 -12.33
C THR A 27 4.90 -5.66 -10.88
N PHE A 28 3.96 -6.58 -10.66
CA PHE A 28 3.63 -7.07 -9.31
C PHE A 28 4.83 -7.71 -8.60
N THR A 29 5.78 -8.29 -9.36
CA THR A 29 7.03 -8.81 -8.79
C THR A 29 7.85 -7.69 -8.14
N TRP A 30 8.04 -6.57 -8.86
CA TRP A 30 8.75 -5.41 -8.31
C TRP A 30 8.01 -4.81 -7.11
N LEU A 31 6.69 -4.68 -7.18
CA LEU A 31 5.89 -4.19 -6.05
C LEU A 31 6.05 -5.09 -4.81
N ALA A 32 6.05 -6.42 -4.98
CA ALA A 32 6.25 -7.35 -3.88
C ALA A 32 7.65 -7.23 -3.24
N ASP A 33 8.67 -6.87 -4.02
CA ASP A 33 10.02 -6.62 -3.51
C ASP A 33 10.04 -5.33 -2.65
N GLU A 34 9.38 -4.26 -3.08
CA GLU A 34 9.26 -3.02 -2.29
C GLU A 34 8.46 -3.21 -1.00
N LEU A 35 7.38 -4.01 -1.03
CA LEU A 35 6.61 -4.36 0.18
C LEU A 35 7.48 -5.13 1.19
N ARG A 36 8.30 -6.09 0.73
CA ARG A 36 9.25 -6.80 1.59
C ARG A 36 10.30 -5.86 2.16
N HIS A 37 10.87 -4.98 1.34
CA HIS A 37 11.82 -3.98 1.80
C HIS A 37 11.23 -3.06 2.88
N PHE A 38 9.96 -2.65 2.72
CA PHE A 38 9.26 -1.85 3.71
C PHE A 38 9.10 -2.60 5.04
N VAL A 39 8.72 -3.87 5.02
CA VAL A 39 8.59 -4.71 6.24
C VAL A 39 9.95 -4.96 6.89
N ASP A 40 11.00 -5.18 6.12
CA ASP A 40 12.37 -5.35 6.64
C ASP A 40 12.82 -4.13 7.45
N LEU A 41 12.43 -2.93 7.01
CA LEU A 41 12.72 -1.66 7.69
C LEU A 41 11.73 -1.36 8.83
N ASN A 42 10.50 -1.86 8.76
CA ASN A 42 9.42 -1.56 9.69
C ASN A 42 8.65 -2.85 10.08
N PRO A 43 9.25 -3.74 10.90
CA PRO A 43 8.70 -5.06 11.19
C PRO A 43 7.30 -5.06 11.84
N GLU A 44 6.93 -3.98 12.53
CA GLU A 44 5.60 -3.83 13.14
C GLU A 44 4.45 -3.81 12.12
N PHE A 45 4.76 -3.59 10.83
CA PHE A 45 3.79 -3.58 9.74
C PHE A 45 3.73 -4.89 8.94
N GLU A 46 4.41 -5.96 9.35
CA GLU A 46 4.38 -7.26 8.67
C GLU A 46 2.95 -7.74 8.40
N VAL A 47 2.11 -7.80 9.43
CA VAL A 47 0.73 -8.31 9.32
C VAL A 47 -0.14 -7.51 8.35
N PRO A 48 -0.25 -6.17 8.45
CA PRO A 48 -1.06 -5.41 7.49
C PRO A 48 -0.49 -5.48 6.06
N VAL A 49 0.82 -5.50 5.87
CA VAL A 49 1.43 -5.61 4.53
C VAL A 49 1.20 -7.00 3.92
N GLU A 50 1.30 -8.07 4.70
CA GLU A 50 0.99 -9.43 4.26
C GLU A 50 -0.47 -9.56 3.80
N ARG A 51 -1.39 -8.92 4.51
CA ARG A 51 -2.82 -8.87 4.13
C ARG A 51 -3.04 -8.10 2.83
N LEU A 52 -2.35 -6.97 2.65
CA LEU A 52 -2.40 -6.20 1.41
C LEU A 52 -1.86 -7.01 0.23
N ALA A 53 -0.72 -7.68 0.39
CA ALA A 53 -0.14 -8.54 -0.65
C ALA A 53 -1.10 -9.69 -1.02
N THR A 54 -1.73 -10.32 -0.03
CA THR A 54 -2.73 -11.37 -0.25
C THR A 54 -3.97 -10.84 -0.98
N PHE A 55 -4.41 -9.61 -0.69
CA PHE A 55 -5.51 -8.96 -1.40
C PHE A 55 -5.15 -8.70 -2.86
N LEU A 56 -3.98 -8.10 -3.12
CA LEU A 56 -3.50 -7.82 -4.48
C LEU A 56 -3.35 -9.09 -5.33
N ALA A 57 -2.87 -10.18 -4.72
CA ALA A 57 -2.67 -11.47 -5.40
C ALA A 57 -3.98 -12.15 -5.85
N ARG A 58 -5.13 -11.71 -5.34
CA ARG A 58 -6.46 -12.28 -5.66
C ARG A 58 -7.31 -11.39 -6.54
N LEU A 59 -6.85 -10.18 -6.91
CA LEU A 59 -7.62 -9.29 -7.78
C LEU A 59 -7.94 -9.95 -9.13
N ASP A 60 -6.99 -10.73 -9.67
CA ASP A 60 -7.20 -11.47 -10.92
C ASP A 60 -8.14 -12.69 -10.75
N ASP A 61 -8.36 -13.19 -9.54
CA ASP A 61 -9.23 -14.34 -9.26
C ASP A 61 -10.73 -13.92 -9.15
N GLU A 62 -11.03 -12.63 -8.94
CA GLU A 62 -12.41 -12.13 -8.83
C GLU A 62 -13.09 -11.86 -10.19
N ASP A 63 -12.31 -11.82 -11.27
CA ASP A 63 -12.78 -11.58 -12.64
C ASP A 63 -13.06 -12.89 -13.44
N GLU A 64 -12.94 -14.08 -12.82
CA GLU A 64 -13.21 -15.41 -13.42
C GLU A 64 -14.45 -16.13 -12.84
#